data_AF-A0AAV3U533-F1
#
_entry.id   AF-A0AAV3U533-F1
#
_cell.length_a   1.000
_cell.length_b   1.000
_cell.length_c   1.000
_cell.angle_alpha   90.00
_cell.angle_beta   90.00
_cell.angle_gamma   90.00
#
_symmetry.space_group_name_H-M   'P 1'
#
loop_
_entity.id
_entity.type
_entity.pdbx_description
1 polymer ?
#
loop_
_entity_poly.entity_id
_entity_poly.type
_entity_poly.pdbx_seq_one_letter_code
_entity_poly.pdbx_strand_id
1 'polypeptide(L)' 'MVELSLSTILVSFQSVQKQIVYFEGLLESETVRDKGEIQELLHTYDQAAENLKEVYTSMRHTTSNFPPYEKLIKP' A
#
# COMPACT_ATOMS: atom_id res chain seq x y z
N MET A 1 2.96 10.26 20.25
CA MET A 1 2.56 9.86 18.89
C MET A 1 3.49 10.59 17.94
N VAL A 2 4.23 9.89 17.06
CA VAL A 2 5.15 10.55 16.13
C VAL A 2 4.36 11.04 14.93
N GLU A 3 4.43 12.33 14.62
CA GLU A 3 3.81 12.86 13.41
C GLU A 3 4.66 12.49 12.19
N LEU A 4 4.05 11.76 11.24
CA LEU A 4 4.68 11.43 9.97
C LEU A 4 4.33 12.52 8.95
N SER A 5 5.31 12.91 8.13
CA SER A 5 5.05 13.84 7.03
C SER A 5 4.20 13.19 5.94
N LEU A 6 3.41 13.99 5.22
CA LEU A 6 2.57 13.50 4.11
C LEU A 6 3.41 12.83 3.00
N SER A 7 4.65 13.27 2.79
CA SER A 7 5.61 12.63 1.88
C SER A 7 6.03 11.24 2.37
N THR A 8 6.22 11.04 3.67
CA THR A 8 6.51 9.72 4.23
C THR A 8 5.33 8.78 4.06
N ILE A 9 4.11 9.25 4.33
CA ILE A 9 2.88 8.46 4.10
C ILE A 9 2.75 8.07 2.62
N LEU A 10 3.02 8.99 1.70
CA LEU A 10 2.97 8.72 0.26
C LEU A 10 3.94 7.61 -0.15
N VAL A 11 5.20 7.70 0.26
CA VAL A 11 6.23 6.70 -0.08
C VAL A 11 5.91 5.35 0.56
N SER A 12 5.46 5.34 1.81
CA SER A 12 5.03 4.12 2.49
C SER A 12 3.87 3.45 1.75
N PHE A 13 2.86 4.22 1.34
CA PHE A 13 1.74 3.71 0.57
C PHE A 13 2.18 3.06 -0.75
N GLN A 14 3.01 3.75 -1.54
CA GLN A 14 3.53 3.21 -2.81
C GLN A 14 4.38 1.96 -2.61
N SER A 15 5.15 1.90 -1.52
CA SER A 15 5.99 0.75 -1.19
C SER A 15 5.14 -0.47 -0.82
N VAL A 16 4.09 -0.28 0.01
CA VAL A 16 3.14 -1.34 0.37
C VAL A 16 2.40 -1.85 -0.87
N GLN A 17 1.90 -0.96 -1.72
CA GLN A 17 1.23 -1.34 -2.97
C GLN A 17 2.12 -2.17 -3.90
N LYS A 18 3.37 -1.76 -4.08
CA LYS A 18 4.34 -2.51 -4.89
C LYS A 18 4.59 -3.92 -4.32
N GLN A 19 4.61 -4.03 -2.99
CA GLN A 19 4.84 -5.30 -2.32
C GLN A 19 3.63 -6.24 -2.43
N ILE A 20 2.40 -5.71 -2.42
CA ILE A 20 1.17 -6.46 -2.69
C ILE A 20 1.26 -7.08 -4.09
N VAL A 21 1.51 -6.27 -5.12
CA VAL A 21 1.63 -6.74 -6.51
C VAL A 21 2.70 -7.84 -6.65
N TYR A 22 3.82 -7.68 -5.95
CA TYR A 22 4.87 -8.71 -5.93
C TYR A 22 4.38 -10.04 -5.32
N PHE A 23 3.69 -10.00 -4.18
CA PHE A 23 3.17 -11.20 -3.54
C PHE A 23 2.02 -11.85 -4.32
N GLU A 24 1.15 -11.06 -4.96
CA GLU A 24 0.14 -11.56 -5.90
C GLU A 24 0.81 -12.32 -7.06
N GLY A 25 1.84 -11.74 -7.66
CA GLY A 25 2.63 -12.41 -8.71
C GLY A 25 3.33 -13.69 -8.23
N LEU A 26 3.74 -13.76 -6.96
CA LEU A 26 4.27 -15.00 -6.38
C LEU A 26 3.19 -16.08 -6.25
N LEU A 27 1.94 -15.73 -5.91
CA LEU A 27 0.85 -16.71 -5.83
C LEU A 27 0.49 -17.31 -7.20
N GLU A 28 0.66 -16.56 -8.27
CA GLU A 28 0.50 -17.02 -9.65
C GLU A 28 1.66 -17.93 -10.11
N SER A 29 2.81 -17.89 -9.43
CA SER A 29 3.95 -18.74 -9.76
C SER A 29 3.69 -20.22 -9.43
N GLU A 30 4.13 -21.10 -10.34
CA GLU A 30 4.12 -22.56 -10.14
C GLU A 30 5.20 -23.04 -9.17
N THR A 31 6.21 -22.20 -8.89
CA THR A 31 7.38 -22.58 -8.08
C THR A 31 7.23 -22.29 -6.60
N VAL A 32 6.22 -21.51 -6.22
CA VAL A 32 5.98 -21.10 -4.84
C VAL A 32 5.26 -22.21 -4.08
N ARG A 33 5.92 -22.67 -3.01
CA ARG A 33 5.43 -23.76 -2.15
C ARG A 33 4.63 -23.25 -0.96
N ASP A 34 4.93 -22.05 -0.49
CA ASP A 34 4.40 -21.48 0.75
C ASP A 34 3.24 -20.52 0.49
N LYS A 35 2.29 -20.93 -0.38
CA LYS A 35 1.18 -20.06 -0.81
C LYS A 35 0.29 -19.60 0.35
N GLY A 36 0.11 -20.43 1.38
CA GLY A 36 -0.68 -20.08 2.57
C GLY A 36 -0.07 -18.93 3.38
N GLU A 37 1.24 -18.98 3.64
CA GLU A 37 1.95 -17.92 4.36
C GLU A 37 1.94 -16.60 3.57
N ILE A 38 2.06 -16.67 2.25
CA ILE A 38 1.99 -15.50 1.38
C ILE A 38 0.58 -14.88 1.38
N GLN A 39 -0.48 -15.69 1.44
CA GLN A 39 -1.85 -15.20 1.55
C GLN A 39 -2.11 -14.49 2.89
N GLU A 40 -1.62 -15.03 4.01
CA GLU A 40 -1.71 -14.37 5.31
C GLU A 40 -0.93 -13.04 5.33
N LEU A 41 0.25 -13.03 4.72
CA LEU A 41 1.05 -11.83 4.59
C LEU A 41 0.34 -10.79 3.73
N LEU A 42 -0.19 -11.18 2.56
CA LEU A 42 -0.99 -10.31 1.69
C LEU A 42 -2.15 -9.67 2.44
N HIS A 43 -2.90 -10.44 3.22
CA HIS A 43 -3.99 -9.90 4.02
C HIS A 43 -3.53 -8.81 4.98
N THR A 44 -2.34 -8.96 5.58
CA THR A 44 -1.74 -7.94 6.45
C THR A 44 -1.33 -6.70 5.67
N TYR A 45 -0.80 -6.87 4.45
CA TYR A 45 -0.44 -5.76 3.57
C TYR A 45 -1.68 -5.00 3.07
N ASP A 46 -2.78 -5.67 2.76
CA ASP A 46 -4.06 -5.04 2.38
C ASP A 46 -4.58 -4.15 3.50
N GLN A 47 -4.57 -4.65 4.74
CA GLN A 47 -4.95 -3.85 5.90
C GLN A 47 -4.03 -2.63 6.07
N ALA A 48 -2.72 -2.79 5.89
CA ALA A 48 -1.77 -1.69 5.95
C ALA A 48 -2.03 -0.65 4.83
N ALA A 49 -2.36 -1.10 3.62
CA ALA A 49 -2.67 -0.23 2.50
C ALA A 49 -3.92 0.62 2.75
N GLU A 50 -4.99 0.02 3.30
CA GLU A 50 -6.22 0.74 3.66
C GLU A 50 -5.96 1.75 4.78
N ASN A 51 -5.21 1.38 5.83
CA ASN A 51 -4.84 2.32 6.89
C ASN A 51 -4.03 3.52 6.35
N LEU A 52 -3.08 3.26 5.45
CA LEU A 52 -2.27 4.33 4.83
C LEU A 52 -3.11 5.23 3.93
N LYS A 53 -4.08 4.68 3.20
CA LYS A 53 -5.04 5.44 2.39
C LYS A 53 -5.91 6.35 3.24
N GLU A 54 -6.43 5.87 4.37
CA GLU A 54 -7.22 6.70 5.30
C GLU A 54 -6.40 7.87 5.85
N VAL A 55 -5.17 7.59 6.30
CA VAL A 55 -4.26 8.62 6.80
C VAL A 55 -3.88 9.61 5.69
N TYR A 56 -3.54 9.13 4.50
CA TYR A 56 -3.22 9.99 3.36
C TYR A 56 -4.39 10.91 3.00
N THR A 57 -5.60 10.36 2.94
CA THR A 57 -6.81 11.09 2.55
C THR A 57 -7.19 12.13 3.61
N SER A 58 -7.04 11.81 4.89
CA SER A 58 -7.32 12.75 5.99
C SER A 58 -6.28 13.88 6.10
N MET A 59 -5.02 13.60 5.80
CA MET A 59 -3.94 14.61 5.81
C MET A 59 -3.87 15.44 4.52
N ARG A 60 -4.40 14.92 3.41
CA ARG A 60 -4.38 15.60 2.11
C ARG A 60 -5.45 16.69 2.05
N HIS A 61 -5.02 17.94 2.06
CA HIS A 61 -5.91 19.06 1.74
C HIS A 61 -6.13 19.22 0.23
N THR A 62 -7.28 19.74 -0.18
CA THR A 62 -7.64 20.00 -1.59
C THR A 62 -6.71 21.00 -2.28
N THR A 63 -6.08 21.90 -1.51
CA THR A 63 -5.08 22.86 -1.97
C THR A 63 -3.64 22.31 -1.96
N SER A 64 -3.42 21.08 -1.50
CA SER A 64 -2.09 20.48 -1.47
C SER A 64 -1.60 20.12 -2.87
N ASN A 65 -0.28 20.21 -3.08
CA ASN A 65 0.38 19.76 -4.32
C ASN A 65 0.46 18.23 -4.43
N PHE A 66 -0.10 17.50 -3.46
CA PHE A 66 -0.10 16.04 -3.44
C PHE A 66 -1.24 15.49 -4.31
N PRO A 67 -0.97 14.44 -5.11
CA PRO A 67 -1.98 13.85 -5.99
C PRO A 67 -3.17 13.30 -5.17
N PRO A 68 -4.40 13.33 -5.70
CA PRO A 68 -5.50 12.60 -5.09
C PRO A 68 -5.21 11.09 -5.09
N TYR A 69 -5.80 10.36 -4.14
CA TYR A 69 -5.57 8.94 -3.93
C TYR A 69 -5.76 8.12 -5.22
N GLU A 70 -6.79 8.45 -6.00
CA GLU A 70 -7.16 7.79 -7.25
C GLU A 70 -6.06 7.86 -8.32
N LYS A 71 -5.14 8.84 -8.23
CA LYS A 71 -4.00 8.95 -9.14
C LYS A 71 -2.78 8.14 -8.68
N LEU A 72 -2.77 7.63 -7.45
CA LEU A 72 -1.69 6.83 -6.88
C LEU A 72 -1.82 5.33 -7.14
N ILE A 73 -3.05 4.87 -7.38
CA ILE A 73 -3.41 3.46 -7.60
C ILE A 73 -3.38 3.04 -9.08
N LYS A 74 -2.71 3.81 -9.95
CA LYS A 74 -2.65 3.42 -11.37
C LYS A 74 -1.89 2.08 -11.53
N PRO A 75 -2.46 1.13 -12.30
CA PRO A 75 -1.79 -0.11 -12.66
C PRO A 75 -0.54 0.14 -13.52
#